data_AF-A0A7C4RIT8-F1
#
_entry.id   AF-A0A7C4RIT8-F1
#
_cell.length_a   1.000
_cell.length_b   1.000
_cell.length_c   1.000
_cell.angle_alpha   90.00
_cell.angle_beta   90.00
_cell.angle_gamma   90.00
#
_symmetry.space_group_name_H-M   'P 1'
#
loop_
_entity.id
_entity.type
_entity.pdbx_description
1 polymer ?
#
loop_
_entity_poly.entity_id
_entity_poly.type
_entity_poly.pdbx_seq_one_letter_code
_entity_poly.pdbx_strand_id
1 'polypeptide(L)' 'MLPLGTIEETINEVKRCIKDAANGGGYILSSSNSIHNSVKIENFMTMINAAKRYGKYPSL' A
#
# COMPACT_ATOMS: atom_id res chain seq x y z
N MET A 1 6.58 6.59 -4.99
CA MET A 1 5.54 6.82 -3.96
C MET A 1 6.15 7.02 -2.59
N LEU A 2 6.70 5.99 -1.95
CA LEU A 2 7.17 6.10 -0.56
C LEU A 2 8.22 7.20 -0.29
N PRO A 3 9.30 7.37 -1.07
CA PRO A 3 10.31 8.40 -0.77
C PRO A 3 9.92 9.81 -1.22
N LEU A 4 9.24 9.95 -2.36
CA LEU A 4 9.07 11.26 -3.02
C LEU A 4 7.61 11.70 -3.12
N GLY A 5 6.66 10.77 -3.14
CA GLY A 5 5.25 11.05 -3.36
C GLY A 5 4.58 11.69 -2.15
N THR A 6 3.31 12.02 -2.34
CA THR A 6 2.38 12.51 -1.32
C THR A 6 1.65 11.36 -0.64
N ILE A 7 0.95 11.69 0.45
CA ILE A 7 0.03 10.78 1.13
C ILE A 7 -1.06 10.28 0.17
N GLU A 8 -1.64 11.18 -0.63
CA GLU A 8 -2.71 10.84 -1.57
C GLU A 8 -2.23 9.87 -2.66
N GLU A 9 -1.08 10.16 -3.27
CA GLU A 9 -0.53 9.27 -4.29
C GLU A 9 -0.19 7.89 -3.69
N THR A 10 0.29 7.85 -2.43
CA THR A 10 0.53 6.58 -1.71
C THR A 10 -0.77 5.78 -1.50
N ILE A 11 -1.87 6.45 -1.12
CA ILE A 11 -3.19 5.80 -0.97
C ILE A 11 -3.67 5.25 -2.32
N ASN A 12 -3.56 6.05 -3.37
CA ASN A 12 -4.00 5.67 -4.71
C ASN A 12 -3.21 4.48 -5.25
N GLU A 13 -1.91 4.44 -4.99
CA GLU A 13 -1.06 3.31 -5.39
C GLU A 13 -1.41 2.04 -4.62
N VAL A 14 -1.64 2.11 -3.32
CA VAL A 14 -2.10 0.95 -2.54
C VAL A 14 -3.43 0.41 -3.07
N LYS A 15 -4.40 1.29 -3.35
CA LYS A 15 -5.68 0.89 -3.95
C LYS A 15 -5.49 0.23 -5.31
N ARG A 16 -4.59 0.76 -6.14
CA ARG A 16 -4.27 0.20 -7.46
C ARG A 16 -3.68 -1.20 -7.32
N CYS A 17 -2.67 -1.39 -6.47
CA CYS A 17 -2.07 -2.70 -6.19
C CYS A 17 -3.11 -3.73 -5.73
N ILE A 18 -3.99 -3.36 -4.80
CA ILE A 18 -5.07 -4.23 -4.32
C ILE A 18 -6.03 -4.59 -5.46
N LYS A 19 -6.50 -3.60 -6.23
CA LYS A 19 -7.40 -3.82 -7.35
C LYS A 19 -6.81 -4.79 -8.38
N ASP A 20 -5.53 -4.62 -8.69
CA ASP A 20 -4.86 -5.36 -9.75
C ASP A 20 -4.48 -6.80 -9.33
N ALA A 21 -4.13 -7.01 -8.06
CA ALA A 21 -3.51 -8.26 -7.60
C ALA A 21 -4.28 -9.02 -6.51
N ALA A 22 -5.23 -8.39 -5.80
CA ALA A 22 -5.86 -9.03 -4.64
C ALA A 22 -6.99 -10.00 -5.02
N ASN A 23 -7.56 -9.92 -6.22
CA ASN A 23 -8.70 -10.74 -6.62
C ASN A 23 -8.44 -12.25 -6.39
N GLY A 24 -9.37 -12.92 -5.71
CA GLY A 24 -9.24 -14.34 -5.35
C GLY A 24 -8.50 -14.64 -4.04
N GLY A 25 -7.99 -13.63 -3.34
CA GLY A 25 -7.29 -13.82 -2.07
C GLY A 25 -5.78 -13.99 -2.20
N GLY A 26 -5.09 -14.10 -1.06
CA GLY A 26 -3.67 -14.47 -1.01
C GLY A 26 -2.66 -13.38 -1.38
N TYR A 27 -3.10 -12.18 -1.73
CA TYR A 27 -2.19 -11.07 -2.03
C TYR A 27 -1.56 -10.49 -0.78
N ILE A 28 -0.22 -10.40 -0.79
CA ILE A 28 0.57 -9.75 0.27
C ILE A 28 1.12 -8.44 -0.28
N LEU A 29 0.65 -7.32 0.26
CA LEU A 29 1.18 -6.00 -0.06
C LEU A 29 2.49 -5.76 0.70
N SER A 30 3.53 -5.37 -0.03
CA SER A 30 4.86 -5.05 0.49
C SER A 30 5.45 -3.88 -0.30
N SER A 31 6.53 -3.29 0.21
CA SER A 31 7.38 -2.44 -0.62
C SER A 31 8.08 -3.28 -1.69
N SER A 32 8.28 -2.69 -2.88
CA SER A 32 9.02 -3.32 -3.99
C SER A 32 10.54 -3.33 -3.79
N ASN A 33 11.02 -2.64 -2.75
CA ASN A 33 12.41 -2.57 -2.37
C ASN A 33 12.53 -2.26 -0.87
N SER A 34 13.75 -2.18 -0.37
CA SER A 34 14.09 -1.85 1.01
C SER A 34 13.52 -0.50 1.46
N ILE A 35 13.04 -0.44 2.70
CA ILE A 35 12.67 0.81 3.36
C ILE A 35 13.96 1.43 3.94
N HIS A 36 14.48 2.45 3.25
CA HIS A 36 15.71 3.14 3.65
C HIS A 36 15.43 4.59 4.05
N ASN A 37 16.48 5.30 4.47
CA ASN A 37 16.42 6.65 5.05
C ASN A 37 15.73 7.75 4.20
N SER A 38 15.56 7.58 2.88
CA SER A 38 14.82 8.55 2.06
C SER A 38 13.31 8.32 2.06
N VAL A 39 12.85 7.19 2.60
CA VAL A 39 11.42 6.92 2.74
C VAL A 39 10.83 7.85 3.79
N LYS A 40 9.84 8.65 3.37
CA LYS A 40 9.05 9.47 4.28
C LYS A 40 8.23 8.57 5.18
N ILE A 41 8.37 8.75 6.50
CA ILE A 41 7.68 7.91 7.49
C ILE A 41 6.15 8.02 7.35
N GLU A 42 5.65 9.20 7.01
CA GLU A 42 4.23 9.48 6.79
C GLU A 42 3.69 8.64 5.63
N ASN A 43 4.46 8.50 4.55
CA ASN A 43 4.07 7.69 3.40
C ASN A 43 4.09 6.19 3.76
N PHE A 44 5.09 5.72 4.49
CA PHE A 44 5.12 4.32 4.92
C PHE A 44 3.96 3.97 5.86
N MET A 45 3.67 4.83 6.84
CA MET A 45 2.51 4.67 7.72
C MET A 45 1.20 4.73 6.93
N THR A 46 1.11 5.61 5.93
CA THR A 46 -0.03 5.70 5.02
C THR A 46 -0.21 4.40 4.23
N MET A 47 0.86 3.80 3.72
CA MET A 47 0.81 2.51 3.02
C MET A 47 0.21 1.43 3.89
N ILE A 48 0.68 1.29 5.15
CA ILE A 48 0.17 0.30 6.11
C ILE A 48 -1.32 0.54 6.41
N ASN A 49 -1.69 1.79 6.71
CA ASN A 49 -3.07 2.14 7.05
C ASN A 49 -4.02 1.95 5.87
N ALA A 50 -3.61 2.32 4.66
CA ALA A 50 -4.37 2.10 3.44
C ALA A 50 -4.54 0.60 3.16
N ALA A 51 -3.50 -0.21 3.34
CA ALA A 51 -3.58 -1.66 3.17
C ALA A 51 -4.60 -2.29 4.14
N LYS A 52 -4.58 -1.90 5.43
CA LYS A 52 -5.57 -2.36 6.42
C LYS A 52 -7.00 -1.90 6.11
N ARG A 53 -7.16 -0.72 5.53
CA ARG A 53 -8.47 -0.13 5.21
C ARG A 53 -9.08 -0.74 3.95
N TYR A 54 -8.30 -0.88 2.88
CA TYR A 54 -8.77 -1.24 1.54
C TYR A 54 -8.47 -2.69 1.15
N GLY A 55 -7.55 -3.36 1.83
CA GLY A 55 -7.14 -4.74 1.53
C GLY A 55 -8.00 -5.81 2.20
N LYS A 56 -9.17 -5.44 2.73
CA LYS A 56 -10.10 -6.42 3.32
C LYS A 56 -10.78 -7.21 2.22
N TYR A 57 -10.65 -8.52 2.28
CA TYR A 57 -11.44 -9.41 1.46
C TYR A 57 -12.90 -9.42 1.93
N PRO A 58 -13.87 -9.54 1.00
CA PRO A 58 -15.23 -9.90 1.37
C PRO A 58 -15.18 -11.17 2.24
N SER A 59 -15.90 -11.17 3.36
CA SER A 59 -16.15 -12.40 4.10
C SER A 59 -16.91 -13.35 3.17
N LEU A 60 -16.45 -14.60 3.10
CA LEU A 60 -17.15 -15.71 2.44
C LEU A 60 -18.59 -15.85 2.98
#